data_AF-A0A7S3FWD6-F1
#
_entry.id   AF-A0A7S3FWD6-F1
#
_cell.length_a   1.000
_cell.length_b   1.000
_cell.length_c   1.000
_cell.angle_alpha   90.00
_cell.angle_beta   90.00
_cell.angle_gamma   90.00
#
_symmetry.space_group_name_H-M   'P 1'
#
loop_
_entity.id
_entity.type
_entity.pdbx_description
1 polymer ?
#
loop_
_entity_poly.entity_id
_entity_poly.type
_entity_poly.pdbx_seq_one_letter_code
_entity_poly.pdbx_strand_id
1 'polypeptide(L)'
;GFMVSGVESIGDLTASGEASGLDPDSVEQTLAVQGGLLGDSLSSFFAAIAYSMPNTTFSQNNGVISLTRVASRMAGIGCAVWLLIYGIFGKVGAFFTSIPQPVLGGMTTFLFANIAVSGVK
;
A
#
# COMPACT_ATOMS: atom_id res chain seq x y z
N GLY A 1 -16.08 -3.84 -5.56
CA GLY A 1 -15.10 -4.36 -4.61
C GLY A 1 -13.82 -4.69 -5.34
N PHE A 2 -13.61 -5.95 -5.71
CA PHE A 2 -12.34 -6.43 -6.28
C PHE A 2 -11.99 -5.91 -7.69
N MET A 3 -12.96 -5.63 -8.57
CA MET A 3 -12.66 -5.08 -9.90
C MET A 3 -12.06 -3.67 -9.81
N VAL A 4 -12.54 -2.83 -8.89
CA VAL A 4 -12.01 -1.47 -8.71
C VAL A 4 -10.61 -1.53 -8.11
N SER A 5 -10.41 -2.32 -7.04
CA SER A 5 -9.09 -2.52 -6.44
C SER A 5 -8.10 -3.17 -7.40
N GLY A 6 -8.55 -4.05 -8.30
CA GLY A 6 -7.69 -4.62 -9.33
C GLY A 6 -7.19 -3.58 -10.33
N VAL A 7 -8.08 -2.68 -10.79
CA VAL A 7 -7.71 -1.57 -11.68
C VAL A 7 -6.79 -0.57 -10.97
N GLU A 8 -7.06 -0.26 -9.70
CA GLU A 8 -6.22 0.59 -8.86
C GLU A 8 -4.81 -0.01 -8.65
N SER A 9 -4.73 -1.29 -8.26
CA SER A 9 -3.47 -2.02 -8.10
C SER A 9 -2.63 -2.02 -9.39
N ILE A 10 -3.26 -2.19 -10.55
CA ILE A 10 -2.53 -2.15 -11.84
C ILE A 10 -1.92 -0.75 -12.06
N GLY A 11 -2.68 0.32 -11.82
CA GLY A 11 -2.19 1.69 -11.93
C GLY A 11 -1.03 1.96 -10.97
N ASP A 12 -1.16 1.55 -9.71
CA ASP A 12 -0.14 1.74 -8.69
C ASP A 12 1.15 0.96 -8.96
N LEU A 13 1.03 -0.29 -9.42
CA LEU A 13 2.17 -1.13 -9.78
C LEU A 13 2.91 -0.57 -11.00
N THR A 14 2.16 -0.07 -11.99
CA THR A 14 2.72 0.58 -13.19
C THR A 14 3.46 1.86 -12.80
N ALA A 15 2.83 2.74 -12.00
CA ALA A 15 3.45 3.96 -11.51
C ALA A 15 4.68 3.68 -10.62
N SER A 16 4.64 2.61 -9.81
CA SER A 16 5.80 2.17 -9.03
C SER A 16 6.95 1.70 -9.93
N GLY A 17 6.63 1.00 -11.01
CA GLY A 17 7.62 0.54 -12.00
C GLY A 17 8.31 1.72 -12.68
N GLU A 18 7.53 2.68 -13.18
CA GLU A 18 8.03 3.91 -13.79
C GLU A 18 8.88 4.75 -12.80
N ALA A 19 8.41 4.91 -11.56
CA ALA A 19 9.16 5.60 -10.52
C ALA A 19 10.47 4.89 -10.14
N SER A 20 10.55 3.57 -10.39
CA SER A 20 11.75 2.75 -10.21
C SER A 20 12.65 2.72 -11.44
N GLY A 21 12.25 3.36 -12.56
CA GLY A 21 13.01 3.43 -13.81
C GLY A 21 12.73 2.31 -14.80
N LEU A 22 11.63 1.54 -14.63
CA LEU A 22 11.17 0.58 -15.63
C LEU A 22 10.47 1.29 -16.79
N ASP A 23 10.62 0.73 -17.99
CA ASP A 23 9.96 1.21 -19.21
C ASP A 23 8.51 0.69 -19.26
N PRO A 24 7.49 1.57 -19.40
CA PRO A 24 6.06 1.24 -19.45
C PRO A 24 5.70 0.06 -20.36
N ASP A 25 6.32 0.02 -21.54
CA ASP A 25 6.00 -0.96 -22.59
C ASP A 25 6.87 -2.23 -22.50
N SER A 26 7.73 -2.33 -21.49
CA SER A 26 8.61 -3.48 -21.31
C SER A 26 7.86 -4.73 -20.86
N VAL A 27 8.36 -5.89 -21.31
CA VAL A 27 7.91 -7.19 -20.81
C VAL A 27 8.15 -7.32 -19.31
N GLU A 28 9.22 -6.71 -18.79
CA GLU A 28 9.56 -6.69 -17.37
C GLU A 28 8.48 -5.98 -16.55
N GLN A 29 7.97 -4.83 -17.03
CA GLN A 29 6.87 -4.11 -16.39
C GLN A 29 5.58 -4.93 -16.39
N THR A 30 5.25 -5.57 -17.51
CA THR A 30 4.06 -6.44 -17.59
C THR A 30 4.14 -7.59 -16.60
N LEU A 31 5.30 -8.26 -16.49
CA LEU A 31 5.53 -9.34 -15.53
C LEU A 31 5.51 -8.83 -14.08
N ALA A 32 6.03 -7.63 -13.81
CA ALA A 32 6.00 -7.01 -12.48
C ALA A 32 4.56 -6.70 -12.05
N VAL A 33 3.71 -6.17 -12.93
CA VAL A 33 2.30 -5.91 -12.66
C VAL A 33 1.54 -7.22 -12.40
N GLN A 34 1.74 -8.24 -13.24
CA GLN A 34 1.10 -9.55 -13.04
C GLN A 34 1.54 -10.21 -11.73
N GLY A 35 2.84 -10.20 -11.44
CA GLY A 35 3.40 -10.72 -10.20
C GLY A 35 2.92 -9.97 -8.96
N GLY A 36 2.83 -8.64 -9.05
CA GLY A 36 2.29 -7.78 -7.99
C GLY A 36 0.82 -8.06 -7.71
N LEU A 37 -0.01 -8.18 -8.75
CA LEU A 37 -1.44 -8.48 -8.62
C LEU A 37 -1.70 -9.87 -8.02
N LEU A 38 -0.89 -10.87 -8.41
CA LEU A 38 -0.91 -12.20 -7.79
C LEU A 38 -0.51 -12.15 -6.32
N GLY A 39 0.54 -11.38 -6.00
CA GLY A 39 0.96 -11.14 -4.63
C GLY A 39 -0.15 -10.51 -3.78
N ASP A 40 -0.80 -9.48 -4.31
CA ASP A 40 -1.90 -8.77 -3.66
C ASP A 40 -3.08 -9.69 -3.34
N SER A 41 -3.48 -10.49 -4.33
CA SER A 41 -4.56 -11.48 -4.19
C SER A 41 -4.23 -12.56 -3.17
N LEU A 42 -2.99 -13.06 -3.18
CA LEU A 42 -2.53 -14.08 -2.25
C LEU A 42 -2.43 -13.52 -0.81
N SER A 43 -1.90 -12.32 -0.65
CA SER A 43 -1.86 -11.61 0.63
C SER A 43 -3.27 -11.35 1.18
N SER A 44 -4.21 -10.95 0.32
CA SER A 44 -5.63 -10.81 0.68
C SER A 44 -6.27 -12.12 1.10
N PHE A 45 -5.94 -13.23 0.44
CA PHE A 45 -6.40 -14.56 0.84
C PHE A 45 -5.92 -14.95 2.24
N PHE A 46 -4.64 -14.76 2.53
CA PHE A 46 -4.09 -15.00 3.87
C PHE A 46 -4.65 -14.04 4.92
N ALA A 47 -4.89 -12.77 4.55
CA ALA A 47 -5.52 -11.78 5.43
C ALA A 47 -6.94 -12.21 5.82
N ALA A 48 -7.73 -12.72 4.87
CA ALA A 48 -9.07 -13.23 5.13
C ALA A 48 -9.06 -14.43 6.09
N ILE A 49 -8.09 -15.35 5.95
CA ILE A 49 -7.89 -16.46 6.89
C ILE A 49 -7.54 -15.94 8.30
N ALA A 50 -6.76 -14.87 8.38
CA ALA A 50 -6.38 -14.23 9.63
C ALA A 50 -7.44 -13.28 10.21
N TYR A 51 -8.69 -13.32 9.73
CA TYR A 51 -9.80 -12.43 10.13
C TYR A 51 -9.52 -10.93 9.90
N SER A 52 -8.61 -10.60 8.98
CA SER A 52 -8.30 -9.23 8.60
C SER A 52 -9.02 -8.85 7.29
N MET A 53 -9.09 -7.55 7.01
CA MET A 53 -9.65 -7.06 5.76
C MET A 53 -8.70 -7.34 4.58
N PRO A 54 -9.23 -7.45 3.35
CA PRO A 54 -8.40 -7.54 2.15
C PRO A 54 -7.42 -6.36 2.08
N ASN A 55 -6.18 -6.64 1.70
CA ASN A 55 -5.14 -5.62 1.53
C ASN A 55 -4.91 -5.35 0.05
N THR A 56 -4.46 -4.14 -0.27
CA THR A 56 -4.10 -3.73 -1.62
C THR A 56 -2.74 -3.03 -1.66
N THR A 57 -2.17 -2.85 -2.85
CA THR A 57 -0.92 -2.10 -3.03
C THR A 57 -1.12 -0.65 -2.57
N PHE A 58 -0.17 -0.11 -1.81
CA PHE A 58 -0.32 1.19 -1.18
C PHE A 58 0.30 2.30 -2.03
N SER A 59 -0.53 3.02 -2.80
CA SER A 59 -0.12 4.14 -3.69
C SER A 59 0.79 5.18 -3.03
N GLN A 60 0.66 5.41 -1.72
CA GLN A 60 1.48 6.37 -0.97
C GLN A 60 2.99 6.03 -1.00
N ASN A 61 3.34 4.75 -1.16
CA ASN A 61 4.73 4.33 -1.25
C ASN A 61 5.42 4.91 -2.51
N ASN A 62 4.67 5.06 -3.62
CA ASN A 62 5.18 5.65 -4.85
C ASN A 62 5.60 7.12 -4.64
N GLY A 63 4.87 7.85 -3.80
CA GLY A 63 5.23 9.20 -3.38
C GLY A 63 6.56 9.25 -2.62
N VAL A 64 6.82 8.28 -1.73
CA VAL A 64 8.09 8.20 -0.99
C VAL A 64 9.23 7.81 -1.92
N ILE A 65 9.04 6.85 -2.82
CA ILE A 65 10.05 6.42 -3.79
C ILE A 65 10.43 7.58 -4.72
N SER A 66 9.46 8.33 -5.24
CA SER A 66 9.74 9.48 -6.12
C SER A 66 10.54 10.61 -5.44
N LEU A 67 10.30 10.84 -4.14
CA LEU A 67 11.03 11.83 -3.35
C LEU A 67 12.43 11.36 -2.94
N THR A 68 12.55 10.10 -2.47
CA THR A 68 13.80 9.55 -1.94
C THR A 68 14.70 8.98 -3.03
N ARG A 69 14.14 8.65 -4.20
CA ARG A 69 14.77 7.89 -5.29
C ARG A 69 15.31 6.53 -4.86
N VAL A 70 14.74 5.94 -3.80
CA VAL A 70 15.13 4.62 -3.30
C VAL A 70 13.99 3.63 -3.51
N ALA A 71 14.05 2.89 -4.62
CA ALA A 71 13.14 1.78 -4.94
C ALA A 71 13.70 0.41 -4.48
N SER A 72 14.38 0.36 -3.33
CA SER A 72 15.04 -0.87 -2.86
C SER A 72 14.06 -1.83 -2.20
N ARG A 73 14.04 -3.09 -2.64
CA ARG A 73 13.26 -4.18 -2.01
C ARG A 73 13.60 -4.35 -0.52
N MET A 74 14.83 -4.05 -0.12
CA MET A 74 15.26 -4.13 1.29
C MET A 74 14.55 -3.10 2.18
N ALA A 75 14.19 -1.93 1.65
CA ALA A 75 13.41 -0.94 2.40
C ALA A 75 12.01 -1.48 2.72
N GLY A 76 11.37 -2.15 1.74
CA GLY A 76 10.08 -2.82 1.94
C GLY A 76 10.14 -3.96 2.95
N ILE A 77 11.17 -4.81 2.88
CA ILE A 77 11.38 -5.89 3.86
C ILE A 77 11.60 -5.32 5.27
N GLY A 78 12.42 -4.26 5.40
CA GLY A 78 12.62 -3.58 6.67
C GLY A 78 11.32 -3.05 7.26
N CYS A 79 10.49 -2.40 6.44
CA CYS A 79 9.16 -1.93 6.83
C CYS A 79 8.27 -3.09 7.33
N ALA A 80 8.20 -4.20 6.59
CA ALA A 80 7.40 -5.36 6.99
C ALA A 80 7.85 -5.95 8.34
N VAL A 81 9.17 -6.02 8.58
CA VAL A 81 9.73 -6.46 9.87
C VAL A 81 9.32 -5.52 11.00
N TRP A 82 9.42 -4.20 10.80
CA TRP A 82 8.96 -3.23 11.79
C TRP A 82 7.46 -3.37 12.09
N LEU A 83 6.62 -3.55 11.07
CA LEU A 83 5.18 -3.75 11.25
C LEU A 83 4.87 -5.04 12.01
N LEU A 84 5.58 -6.14 11.74
CA LEU A 84 5.44 -7.38 12.51
C LEU A 84 5.82 -7.17 13.98
N ILE A 85 6.95 -6.52 14.23
CA ILE A 85 7.42 -6.20 15.59
C ILE A 85 6.34 -5.40 16.33
N TYR A 86 5.86 -4.31 15.73
CA TYR A 86 4.83 -3.46 16.35
C TYR A 86 3.47 -4.16 16.49
N GLY A 87 3.13 -5.07 15.58
CA GLY A 87 1.92 -5.89 15.67
C GLY A 87 1.94 -6.87 16.84
N ILE A 88 3.12 -7.40 17.19
CA ILE A 88 3.30 -8.30 18.36
C ILE A 88 3.19 -7.50 19.67
N PHE A 89 3.70 -6.27 19.70
CA PHE A 89 3.67 -5.43 20.89
C PHE A 89 2.32 -4.72 21.06
N GLY A 90 1.38 -5.37 21.78
CA GLY A 90 0.04 -4.81 22.07
C GLY A 90 0.02 -3.43 22.74
N LYS A 91 1.14 -2.96 23.31
CA LYS A 91 1.30 -1.57 23.80
C LYS A 91 1.16 -0.53 22.69
N VAL A 92 1.59 -0.87 21.47
CA VAL A 92 1.41 0.00 20.29
C VAL A 92 -0.07 0.11 19.97
N GLY A 93 -0.80 -1.00 20.01
CA GLY A 93 -2.27 -1.00 19.88
C GLY A 93 -2.95 -0.13 20.94
N ALA A 94 -2.51 -0.22 22.20
CA ALA A 94 -3.04 0.62 23.29
C ALA A 94 -2.72 2.12 23.12
N PHE A 95 -1.62 2.46 22.46
CA PHE A 95 -1.32 3.84 22.08
C PHE A 95 -2.29 4.34 21.01
N PHE A 96 -2.61 3.53 19.99
CA PHE A 96 -3.58 3.92 18.97
C PHE A 96 -5.00 4.09 19.53
N THR A 97 -5.40 3.29 20.52
CA THR A 97 -6.72 3.42 21.15
C THR A 97 -6.82 4.61 22.12
N SER A 98 -5.70 5.19 22.55
CA SER A 98 -5.70 6.39 23.40
C SER A 98 -5.81 7.71 22.62
N ILE A 99 -5.77 7.66 21.28
CA ILE A 99 -5.88 8.83 20.43
C ILE A 99 -7.30 9.42 20.52
N PRO A 100 -7.45 10.74 20.80
CA PRO A 100 -8.75 11.38 20.89
C PRO A 100 -9.56 11.31 19.58
N GLN A 101 -10.88 11.15 19.70
CA GLN A 101 -11.81 11.13 18.57
C GLN A 101 -11.69 12.34 17.62
N PRO A 102 -11.48 13.59 18.09
CA PRO A 102 -11.30 14.73 17.19
C PRO A 102 -10.08 14.59 16.27
N VAL A 103 -9.00 13.97 16.74
CA VAL A 103 -7.77 13.74 15.95
C VAL A 103 -8.02 12.66 14.90
N LEU A 104 -8.67 11.56 15.29
CA LEU A 104 -9.06 10.50 14.36
C LEU A 104 -10.00 11.03 13.27
N GLY A 105 -10.97 11.89 13.62
CA GLY A 105 -11.87 12.53 12.67
C GLY A 105 -11.16 13.46 11.67
N GLY A 106 -10.15 14.20 12.13
CA GLY A 106 -9.31 15.01 11.24
C GLY A 106 -8.50 14.15 10.26
N MET A 107 -7.89 13.07 10.77
CA MET A 107 -7.13 12.13 9.93
C MET A 107 -8.00 11.44 8.88
N THR A 108 -9.20 10.96 9.25
CA THR A 108 -10.11 10.32 8.29
C THR A 108 -10.63 11.31 7.24
N THR A 109 -10.94 12.55 7.64
CA THR A 109 -11.32 13.61 6.69
C THR A 109 -10.22 13.86 5.66
N PHE A 110 -8.97 13.94 6.11
CA PHE A 110 -7.81 14.09 5.22
C PHE A 110 -7.65 12.90 4.28
N LEU A 111 -7.82 11.66 4.78
CA LEU A 111 -7.77 10.45 3.95
C LEU A 111 -8.84 10.46 2.86
N PHE A 112 -10.10 10.77 3.19
CA PHE A 112 -11.17 10.86 2.20
C PHE A 112 -10.97 11.99 1.19
N ALA A 113 -10.46 13.14 1.64
CA ALA A 113 -10.10 14.23 0.74
C ALA A 113 -9.01 13.80 -0.26
N ASN A 114 -8.00 13.05 0.20
CA ASN A 114 -6.95 12.56 -0.68
C ASN A 114 -7.48 11.54 -1.70
N ILE A 115 -8.37 10.62 -1.28
CA ILE A 115 -9.04 9.68 -2.20
C ILE A 115 -9.83 10.45 -3.26
N ALA A 116 -10.61 11.45 -2.85
CA ALA A 116 -11.38 12.28 -3.76
C ALA A 116 -10.49 13.02 -4.78
N VAL A 117 -9.37 13.60 -4.32
CA VAL A 117 -8.41 14.29 -5.19
C VAL A 117 -7.70 13.33 -6.14
N SER A 118 -7.35 12.12 -5.68
CA SER A 118 -6.70 11.11 -6.51
C SER A 118 -7.59 10.60 -7.63
N GLY A 119 -8.92 10.53 -7.41
CA GLY A 119 -9.86 10.11 -8.45
C GLY A 119 -10.20 11.19 -9.49
N VAL A 120 -9.80 12.43 -9.26
CA VAL A 120 -10.02 13.56 -10.19
C VAL A 120 -8.84 13.76 -11.15
N LYS A 121 -7.65 13.26 -10.79
CA LYS A 121 -6.44 13.27 -11.62
C LYS A 121 -6.44 12.12 -12.61
#